data_AF-A0A7C3JVK8-F1
#
_entry.id   AF-A0A7C3JVK8-F1
#
_cell.length_a   1.000
_cell.length_b   1.000
_cell.length_c   1.000
_cell.angle_alpha   90.00
_cell.angle_beta   90.00
_cell.angle_gamma   90.00
#
_symmetry.space_group_name_H-M   'P 1'
#
loop_
_entity.id
_entity.type
_entity.pdbx_description
1 polymer ?
#
loop_
_entity_poly.entity_id
_entity_poly.type
_entity_poly.pdbx_seq_one_letter_code
_entity_poly.pdbx_strand_id
1 'polypeptide(L)'
;MSIIERPDELEAYFHASGKPRDRWRVGTEYEKVGIFRANGQAIPYHGPRSVDYILRALIERFGWEPEEQDGSIIALSRDKAQITLEPGGQIELSGEPCESIHCTYAEFT
;
A
#
# COMPACT_ATOMS: atom_id res chain seq x y z
N MET A 1 1.10 21.84 -1.74
CA MET A 1 -0.33 21.88 -2.11
C MET A 1 -0.86 23.24 -1.68
N SER A 2 -1.57 23.97 -2.55
CA SER A 2 -2.19 25.24 -2.16
C SER A 2 -3.35 24.97 -1.20
N ILE A 3 -3.61 25.91 -0.28
CA ILE A 3 -4.79 25.86 0.57
C ILE A 3 -6.02 25.97 -0.35
N ILE A 4 -7.03 25.14 -0.11
CA ILE A 4 -8.33 25.21 -0.79
C ILE A 4 -9.19 26.17 0.02
N GLU A 5 -9.58 27.29 -0.58
CA GLU A 5 -10.36 28.34 0.09
C GLU A 5 -11.82 28.33 -0.36
N ARG A 6 -12.11 27.74 -1.54
CA ARG A 6 -13.44 27.77 -2.16
C ARG A 6 -13.77 26.44 -2.87
N PRO A 7 -15.06 26.05 -3.02
CA PRO A 7 -15.44 24.78 -3.65
C PRO A 7 -14.94 24.60 -5.10
N ASP A 8 -14.84 25.68 -5.87
CA ASP A 8 -14.34 25.67 -7.26
C ASP A 8 -12.88 25.21 -7.35
N GLU A 9 -12.06 25.49 -6.33
CA GLU A 9 -10.67 25.04 -6.28
C GLU A 9 -10.56 23.54 -6.02
N LEU A 10 -11.49 22.98 -5.23
CA LEU A 10 -11.60 21.54 -5.02
C LEU A 10 -12.02 20.83 -6.31
N GLU A 11 -13.02 21.35 -7.02
CA GLU A 11 -13.45 20.81 -8.31
C GLU A 11 -12.32 20.86 -9.35
N ALA A 12 -11.61 22.00 -9.44
CA ALA A 12 -10.50 22.17 -10.36
C ALA A 12 -9.38 21.13 -10.14
N TYR A 13 -9.11 20.74 -8.89
CA TYR A 13 -8.13 19.69 -8.57
C TYR A 13 -8.49 18.33 -9.21
N PHE A 14 -9.77 17.93 -9.14
CA PHE A 14 -10.24 16.69 -9.78
C PHE A 14 -10.23 16.80 -11.31
N HIS A 15 -10.66 17.92 -11.87
CA HIS A 15 -10.65 18.13 -13.32
C HIS A 15 -9.24 18.12 -13.90
N ALA A 16 -8.25 18.69 -13.21
CA ALA A 16 -6.85 18.66 -13.61
C ALA A 16 -6.24 17.25 -13.63
N SER A 17 -6.84 16.29 -12.92
CA SER A 17 -6.37 14.90 -12.83
C SER A 17 -6.87 14.00 -13.96
N GLY A 18 -7.76 14.51 -14.81
CA GLY A 18 -8.31 13.80 -15.97
C GLY A 18 -7.22 13.39 -16.97
N LYS A 19 -7.27 12.13 -17.43
CA LYS A 19 -6.28 11.57 -18.36
C LYS A 19 -6.96 11.13 -19.67
N PRO A 20 -6.34 11.37 -20.84
CA PRO A 20 -6.82 10.80 -22.09
C PRO A 20 -6.73 9.27 -22.08
N ARG A 21 -7.50 8.61 -22.95
CA ARG A 21 -7.72 7.15 -22.92
C ARG A 21 -6.43 6.33 -23.03
N ASP A 22 -5.46 6.80 -23.81
CA ASP A 22 -4.13 6.20 -23.99
C ASP A 22 -3.27 6.23 -22.70
N ARG A 23 -3.60 7.12 -21.76
CA ARG A 23 -2.96 7.24 -20.44
C ARG A 23 -3.77 6.58 -19.32
N TRP A 24 -4.85 5.88 -19.63
CA TRP A 24 -5.57 5.09 -18.63
C TRP A 24 -4.71 3.92 -18.16
N ARG A 25 -4.82 3.59 -16.88
CA ARG A 25 -4.08 2.51 -16.23
C ARG A 25 -5.02 1.78 -15.26
N VAL A 26 -4.63 0.59 -14.86
CA VAL A 26 -5.28 -0.25 -13.86
C VAL A 26 -4.34 -0.31 -12.65
N GLY A 27 -4.77 0.26 -11.53
CA GLY A 27 -4.15 0.02 -10.22
C GLY A 27 -4.88 -1.10 -9.51
N THR A 28 -4.16 -1.96 -8.80
CA THR A 28 -4.75 -3.00 -7.96
C THR A 28 -4.29 -2.80 -6.53
N GLU A 29 -5.24 -2.88 -5.61
CA GLU A 29 -5.01 -2.91 -4.18
C GLU A 29 -5.56 -4.22 -3.63
N TYR A 30 -4.85 -4.81 -2.68
CA TYR A 30 -5.34 -5.96 -1.94
C TYR A 30 -4.78 -5.99 -0.54
N GLU A 31 -5.58 -6.50 0.38
CA GLU A 31 -5.19 -6.69 1.78
C GLU A 31 -4.94 -8.16 2.09
N LYS A 32 -3.98 -8.40 2.97
CA LYS A 32 -3.69 -9.72 3.55
C LYS A 32 -3.76 -9.65 5.06
N VAL A 33 -4.51 -10.58 5.64
CA VAL A 33 -4.62 -10.73 7.09
C VAL A 33 -3.63 -11.78 7.57
N GLY A 34 -2.66 -11.37 8.39
CA GLY A 34 -1.76 -12.30 9.05
C GLY A 34 -2.47 -13.02 10.19
N ILE A 35 -2.43 -14.36 10.20
CA ILE A 35 -3.02 -15.19 11.26
C ILE A 35 -2.06 -16.26 11.77
N PHE A 36 -2.25 -16.67 13.02
CA PHE A 36 -1.62 -17.88 13.54
C PHE A 36 -2.32 -19.11 12.99
N ARG A 37 -1.59 -19.92 12.22
CA ARG A 37 -2.10 -21.18 11.65
C ARG A 37 -2.78 -22.09 12.68
N ALA A 38 -2.28 -22.11 13.92
CA ALA A 38 -2.75 -23.03 14.96
C ALA A 38 -4.19 -22.76 15.41
N ASN A 39 -4.63 -21.50 15.41
CA ASN A 39 -5.92 -21.11 16.00
C ASN A 39 -6.69 -20.04 15.21
N GLY A 40 -6.16 -19.57 14.08
CA GLY A 40 -6.78 -18.56 13.23
C GLY A 40 -6.81 -17.15 13.81
N GLN A 41 -6.20 -16.90 14.97
CA GLN A 41 -6.15 -15.57 15.56
C GLN A 41 -5.24 -14.65 14.75
N ALA A 42 -5.63 -13.38 14.63
CA ALA A 42 -4.80 -12.36 13.99
C ALA A 42 -3.45 -12.24 14.71
N ILE A 43 -2.38 -12.04 13.94
CA ILE A 43 -1.07 -11.75 14.51
C ILE A 43 -1.06 -10.33 15.12
N PRO A 44 -0.37 -10.11 16.24
CA PRO A 44 -0.20 -8.77 16.79
C PRO A 44 0.68 -7.90 15.89
N TYR A 45 0.68 -6.58 16.13
CA TYR A 45 1.59 -5.69 15.42
C TYR A 45 3.07 -5.93 15.79
N HIS A 46 3.36 -6.15 17.07
CA HIS A 46 4.71 -6.43 17.59
C HIS A 46 4.90 -7.87 18.05
N GLY A 47 6.12 -8.38 17.94
CA GLY A 47 6.55 -9.64 18.54
C GLY A 47 7.45 -10.48 17.62
N PRO A 48 7.69 -11.75 17.98
CA PRO A 48 8.48 -12.65 17.14
C PRO A 48 7.70 -13.20 15.93
N ARG A 49 6.36 -13.03 15.91
CA ARG A 49 5.44 -13.47 14.85
C ARG A 49 4.31 -12.46 14.75
N SER A 50 4.52 -11.45 13.93
CA SER A 50 3.77 -10.19 13.99
C SER A 50 3.86 -9.43 12.67
N VAL A 51 3.08 -8.36 12.54
CA VAL A 51 3.11 -7.48 11.37
C VAL A 51 4.50 -6.86 11.20
N ASP A 52 5.07 -6.28 12.25
CA ASP A 52 6.39 -5.63 12.19
C ASP A 52 7.51 -6.59 11.77
N TYR A 53 7.43 -7.86 12.17
CA TYR A 53 8.34 -8.91 11.75
C TYR A 53 8.26 -9.14 10.23
N ILE A 54 7.05 -9.18 9.66
CA ILE A 54 6.85 -9.32 8.21
C ILE A 54 7.44 -8.11 7.47
N LEU A 55 7.14 -6.89 7.94
CA LEU A 55 7.64 -5.66 7.32
C LEU A 55 9.18 -5.60 7.32
N ARG A 56 9.82 -5.94 8.45
CA ARG A 56 11.28 -6.03 8.54
C ARG A 56 11.87 -7.08 7.60
N ALA A 57 11.22 -8.24 7.49
CA ALA A 57 11.64 -9.26 6.55
C ALA A 57 11.53 -8.79 5.08
N LEU A 58 10.54 -7.96 4.74
CA LEU A 58 10.42 -7.37 3.41
C LEU A 58 11.55 -6.38 3.13
N ILE A 59 11.89 -5.53 4.10
CA ILE A 59 13.03 -4.59 4.02
C ILE A 59 14.32 -5.38 3.79
N GLU A 60 14.64 -6.34 4.67
CA GLU A 60 15.90 -7.08 4.64
C GLU A 60 16.08 -7.93 3.37
N ARG A 61 14.99 -8.54 2.89
CA ARG A 61 15.07 -9.50 1.77
C ARG A 61 14.90 -8.87 0.39
N PHE A 62 14.16 -7.76 0.31
CA PHE A 62 13.72 -7.21 -0.97
C PHE A 62 14.00 -5.72 -1.14
N GLY A 63 14.65 -5.08 -0.15
CA GLY A 63 15.09 -3.69 -0.24
C GLY A 63 13.95 -2.69 -0.27
N TRP A 64 12.90 -2.95 0.50
CA TRP A 64 11.83 -1.96 0.70
C TRP A 64 12.30 -0.84 1.64
N GLU A 65 11.88 0.39 1.36
CA GLU A 65 12.21 1.56 2.17
C GLU A 65 11.10 1.80 3.22
N PRO A 66 11.41 1.87 4.52
CA PRO A 66 10.41 2.03 5.56
C PRO A 66 9.97 3.49 5.75
N GLU A 67 8.69 3.66 6.07
CA GLU A 67 8.14 4.87 6.68
C GLU A 67 7.75 4.55 8.13
N GLU A 68 8.23 5.37 9.06
CA GLU A 68 8.04 5.16 10.49
C GLU A 68 7.21 6.29 11.13
N GLN A 69 6.32 5.90 12.04
CA GLN A 69 5.57 6.80 12.91
C GLN A 69 5.65 6.28 14.35
N ASP A 70 6.00 7.15 15.29
CA ASP A 70 6.10 6.81 16.72
C ASP A 70 6.95 5.55 17.02
N GLY A 71 8.03 5.36 16.24
CA GLY A 71 8.95 4.22 16.38
C GLY A 71 8.43 2.89 15.80
N SER A 72 7.33 2.94 15.05
CA SER A 72 6.69 1.80 14.39
C SER A 72 6.74 1.98 12.87
N ILE A 73 7.06 0.91 12.13
CA ILE A 73 7.01 0.91 10.66
C ILE A 73 5.54 0.84 10.22
N ILE A 74 5.03 1.89 9.60
CA ILE A 74 3.62 2.00 9.20
C ILE A 74 3.38 1.78 7.71
N ALA A 75 4.40 1.97 6.90
CA ALA A 75 4.35 1.74 5.46
C ALA A 75 5.73 1.37 4.92
N LEU A 76 5.75 0.77 3.74
CA LEU A 76 6.95 0.53 2.96
C LEU A 76 6.76 1.06 1.53
N SER A 77 7.81 1.58 0.92
CA SER A 77 7.79 1.96 -0.50
C SER A 77 8.88 1.25 -1.28
N ARG A 78 8.57 0.93 -2.55
CA ARG A 78 9.56 0.41 -3.51
C ARG A 78 9.11 0.71 -4.93
N ASP A 79 9.93 1.46 -5.66
CA ASP A 79 9.62 1.93 -7.01
C ASP A 79 8.25 2.65 -7.09
N LYS A 80 7.26 2.01 -7.73
CA LYS A 80 5.89 2.52 -7.89
C LYS A 80 4.87 1.79 -7.02
N ALA A 81 5.31 0.88 -6.17
CA ALA A 81 4.46 0.11 -5.28
C ALA A 81 4.63 0.58 -3.84
N GLN A 82 3.55 0.48 -3.07
CA GLN A 82 3.51 0.82 -1.65
C GLN A 82 2.88 -0.32 -0.87
N ILE A 83 3.36 -0.52 0.34
CA ILE A 83 2.72 -1.37 1.34
C ILE A 83 2.26 -0.47 2.48
N THR A 84 1.00 -0.57 2.84
CA THR A 84 0.37 0.20 3.91
C THR A 84 -0.29 -0.73 4.91
N LEU A 85 -0.63 -0.19 6.08
CA LEU A 85 -1.34 -0.91 7.13
C LEU A 85 -2.74 -0.35 7.33
N GLU A 86 -3.71 -1.24 7.30
CA GLU A 86 -5.08 -0.94 7.73
C GLU A 86 -5.20 -0.98 9.26
N PRO A 87 -6.28 -0.43 9.85
CA PRO A 87 -6.41 -0.29 11.31
C PRO A 87 -6.27 -1.59 12.13
N GLY A 88 -6.51 -2.75 11.51
CA GLY A 88 -6.38 -4.07 12.13
C GLY A 88 -5.02 -4.73 11.94
N GLY A 89 -4.05 -4.06 11.30
CA GLY A 89 -2.74 -4.61 10.95
C GLY A 89 -2.75 -5.49 9.70
N GLN A 90 -3.79 -5.41 8.87
CA GLN A 90 -3.76 -6.00 7.54
C GLN A 90 -2.68 -5.32 6.71
N ILE A 91 -1.96 -6.11 5.94
CA ILE A 91 -0.89 -5.63 5.06
C ILE A 91 -1.52 -5.44 3.68
N GLU A 92 -1.65 -4.19 3.26
CA GLU A 92 -2.11 -3.84 1.93
C GLU A 92 -0.92 -3.69 0.98
N LEU A 93 -1.06 -4.14 -0.26
CA LEU A 93 -0.19 -3.71 -1.36
C LEU A 93 -1.00 -2.81 -2.29
N SER A 94 -0.53 -1.58 -2.50
CA SER A 94 -0.95 -0.73 -3.61
C SER A 94 0.04 -0.91 -4.75
N GLY A 95 -0.41 -1.60 -5.81
CA GLY A 95 0.38 -2.01 -6.96
C GLY A 95 0.73 -0.86 -7.92
N GLU A 96 1.57 -1.16 -8.91
CA GLU A 96 1.93 -0.13 -9.89
C GLU A 96 0.78 0.13 -10.90
N PRO A 97 0.67 1.35 -11.47
CA PRO A 97 -0.31 1.63 -12.51
C PRO A 97 -0.01 0.86 -13.81
N CYS A 98 -0.70 -0.26 -14.02
CA CYS A 98 -0.52 -1.17 -15.15
C CYS A 98 -1.34 -0.78 -16.40
N GLU A 99 -0.91 -1.18 -17.60
CA GLU A 99 -1.65 -0.92 -18.84
C GLU A 99 -2.87 -1.83 -19.03
N SER A 100 -2.88 -2.99 -18.39
CA SER A 100 -4.00 -3.93 -18.41
C SER A 100 -4.02 -4.77 -17.14
N ILE A 101 -5.13 -5.46 -16.88
CA ILE A 101 -5.25 -6.39 -15.75
C ILE A 101 -4.26 -7.57 -15.83
N HIS A 102 -3.71 -7.88 -17.01
CA HIS A 102 -2.73 -8.96 -17.14
C HIS A 102 -1.36 -8.60 -16.55
N CYS A 103 -1.02 -7.30 -16.56
CA CYS A 103 0.24 -6.80 -15.99
C CYS A 103 0.26 -6.97 -14.46
N THR A 104 -0.90 -6.84 -13.79
CA THR A 104 -0.97 -6.94 -12.32
C THR A 104 -0.78 -8.37 -11.81
N TYR A 105 -0.79 -9.39 -12.68
CA TYR A 105 -0.60 -10.79 -12.28
C TYR A 105 0.73 -11.02 -11.53
N ALA A 106 1.79 -10.29 -11.91
CA ALA A 106 3.09 -10.38 -11.27
C ALA A 106 3.07 -9.95 -9.78
N GLU A 107 2.07 -9.18 -9.34
CA GLU A 107 1.90 -8.79 -7.94
C GLU A 107 1.40 -9.96 -7.07
N PHE A 108 0.82 -11.00 -7.68
CA PHE A 108 0.20 -12.13 -6.98
C PHE A 108 1.02 -13.44 -7.01
N THR A 109 2.22 -13.43 -7.62
CA THR A 109 3.07 -14.62 -7.82
C THR A 109 4.46 -14.43 -7.23
#